data_AF-A0A7Z2GM26-F1
#
_entry.id   AF-A0A7Z2GM26-F1
#
_cell.length_a   1.000
_cell.length_b   1.000
_cell.length_c   1.000
_cell.angle_alpha   90.00
_cell.angle_beta   90.00
_cell.angle_gamma   90.00
#
_symmetry.space_group_name_H-M   'P 1'
#
loop_
_entity.id
_entity.type
_entity.pdbx_description
1 polymer ?
#
loop_
_entity_poly.entity_id
_entity_poly.type
_entity_poly.pdbx_seq_one_letter_code
_entity_poly.pdbx_strand_id
1 'polypeptide(L)' 'MKVIRSKRLETVLKDPKAAEQLRAFLASASLARPSDVEITVRDANGNAVRYQPKLVRVAGSDA' A
#
# COMPACT_ATOMS: atom_id res chain seq x y z
N MET A 1 -11.18 -18.98 -4.70
CA MET A 1 -11.34 -17.65 -4.08
C MET A 1 -10.43 -16.66 -4.81
N LYS A 2 -10.98 -15.73 -5.61
CA LYS A 2 -10.19 -14.76 -6.40
C LYS A 2 -10.12 -13.44 -5.64
N VAL A 3 -8.95 -13.12 -5.08
CA VAL A 3 -8.73 -11.81 -4.45
C VAL A 3 -8.55 -10.79 -5.57
N ILE A 4 -9.54 -9.91 -5.75
CA ILE A 4 -9.42 -8.81 -6.70
C ILE A 4 -8.56 -7.73 -6.05
N ARG A 5 -7.35 -7.52 -6.59
CA ARG A 5 -6.44 -6.45 -6.15
C ARG A 5 -6.40 -5.36 -7.20
N SER A 6 -6.20 -4.12 -6.76
CA SER A 6 -5.95 -3.03 -7.71
C SER A 6 -4.63 -3.27 -8.44
N LYS A 7 -4.53 -2.86 -9.70
CA LYS A 7 -3.29 -2.96 -10.51
C LYS A 7 -2.10 -2.29 -9.79
N ARG A 8 -2.35 -1.23 -9.02
CA ARG A 8 -1.35 -0.53 -8.20
C ARG A 8 -0.83 -1.40 -7.07
N LEU A 9 -1.72 -2.08 -6.35
CA LEU A 9 -1.33 -2.99 -5.27
C LEU A 9 -0.53 -4.18 -5.81
N GLU A 10 -0.90 -4.71 -6.98
CA GLU A 10 -0.10 -5.77 -7.63
C GLU A 10 1.32 -5.33 -7.97
N THR A 11 1.50 -4.11 -8.48
CA THR A 11 2.83 -3.55 -8.74
C THR A 11 3.65 -3.43 -7.47
N VAL A 12 3.05 -2.91 -6.38
CA VAL A 12 3.71 -2.79 -5.07
C VAL A 12 4.14 -4.15 -4.53
N LEU A 13 3.30 -5.19 -4.69
CA LEU A 13 3.61 -6.53 -4.18
C LEU A 13 4.65 -7.29 -5.02
N LYS A 14 4.85 -6.91 -6.29
CA LYS A 14 5.88 -7.50 -7.17
C LYS A 14 7.28 -6.92 -6.93
N ASP A 15 7.38 -5.70 -6.41
CA ASP A 15 8.63 -5.07 -6.03
C ASP A 15 8.97 -5.42 -4.57
N PRO A 16 10.04 -6.19 -4.29
CA PRO A 16 10.38 -6.62 -2.94
C PRO A 16 10.56 -5.45 -1.96
N LYS A 17 11.14 -4.34 -2.44
CA LYS A 17 11.39 -3.15 -1.62
C LYS A 17 10.09 -2.43 -1.31
N ALA A 18 9.22 -2.28 -2.31
CA ALA A 18 7.91 -1.65 -2.11
C ALA A 18 7.00 -2.49 -1.21
N ALA A 19 7.07 -3.83 -1.32
CA ALA A 19 6.36 -4.73 -0.44
C ALA A 19 6.83 -4.61 1.01
N GLU A 20 8.12 -4.41 1.26
CA GLU A 20 8.66 -4.15 2.59
C GLU A 20 8.20 -2.80 3.15
N GLN A 21 8.20 -1.74 2.34
CA GLN A 21 7.64 -0.44 2.72
C GLN A 21 6.14 -0.54 3.05
N LEU A 22 5.37 -1.32 2.28
CA LEU A 22 3.97 -1.58 2.60
C LEU A 22 3.81 -2.29 3.94
N ARG A 23 4.66 -3.27 4.27
CA ARG A 23 4.64 -3.92 5.59
C ARG A 23 4.96 -2.93 6.71
N ALA A 24 5.97 -2.07 6.52
CA ALA A 24 6.32 -1.03 7.50
C ALA A 24 5.17 -0.04 7.71
N PHE A 25 4.48 0.34 6.64
CA PHE A 25 3.26 1.15 6.73
C PHE A 25 2.20 0.42 7.56
N LEU A 26 1.86 -0.83 7.22
CA LEU A 26 0.82 -1.59 7.92
C LEU A 26 1.15 -1.84 9.39
N ALA A 27 2.42 -1.99 9.74
CA ALA A 27 2.87 -2.15 11.13
C ALA A 27 2.78 -0.86 11.97
N SER A 28 2.87 0.31 11.33
CA SER A 28 2.91 1.62 12.01
C SER A 28 1.60 2.41 11.90
N ALA A 29 0.77 2.13 10.90
CA ALA A 29 -0.42 2.90 10.61
C ALA A 29 -1.56 2.55 11.58
N SER A 30 -2.19 3.60 12.12
CA SER A 30 -3.43 3.51 12.88
C SER A 30 -4.42 4.55 12.34
N LEU A 31 -5.72 4.30 12.49
CA LEU A 31 -6.74 5.29 12.14
C LEU A 31 -6.58 6.59 12.94
N ALA A 32 -6.01 6.52 14.15
CA ALA A 32 -5.76 7.68 15.02
C ALA A 32 -4.41 8.37 14.75
N ARG A 33 -3.47 7.66 14.10
CA ARG A 33 -2.13 8.18 13.81
C ARG A 33 -1.74 7.83 12.37
N PRO A 34 -1.78 8.81 11.44
CA PRO A 34 -1.29 8.60 10.09
C PRO A 34 0.19 8.21 10.13
N SER A 35 0.59 7.33 9.21
CA SER A 35 1.98 6.90 9.04
C SER A 35 2.64 7.72 7.94
N ASP A 36 3.88 8.14 8.15
CA ASP A 36 4.69 8.90 7.19
C ASP A 36 5.42 8.00 6.17
N VAL A 37 5.12 6.70 6.18
CA VAL A 37 5.78 5.74 5.29
C VAL A 37 5.35 5.97 3.85
N GLU A 38 6.30 6.34 3.00
CA GLU A 38 6.15 6.42 1.55
C GLU A 38 6.54 5.09 0.89
N ILE A 39 5.72 4.64 -0.07
CA ILE A 39 6.01 3.47 -0.90
C ILE A 39 6.52 3.95 -2.25
N THR A 40 7.72 3.53 -2.62
CA THR A 40 8.32 3.83 -3.92
C THR A 40 8.40 2.55 -4.75
N VAL A 41 7.84 2.58 -5.95
CA VAL A 41 7.94 1.49 -6.95
C VAL A 41 8.58 2.03 -8.23
N ARG A 42 9.07 1.13 -9.09
CA ARG A 42 9.33 1.47 -10.49
C ARG A 42 8.14 1.07 -11.36
N ASP A 43 7.72 1.96 -12.25
CA ASP A 43 6.70 1.64 -13.24
C ASP A 43 7.27 0.75 -14.37
N ALA A 44 6.41 0.38 -15.34
CA ALA A 44 6.81 -0.43 -16.48
C ALA A 44 7.85 0.25 -17.40
N ASN A 45 8.00 1.56 -17.28
CA ASN A 45 8.96 2.37 -18.04
C ASN A 45 10.25 2.64 -17.23
N GLY A 46 10.36 2.08 -16.03
CA GLY A 46 11.50 2.24 -15.13
C GLY A 46 11.50 3.52 -14.29
N ASN A 47 10.45 4.34 -14.38
CA ASN A 47 10.34 5.59 -13.63
C ASN A 47 9.97 5.31 -12.17
N ALA A 48 10.54 6.10 -11.24
CA ALA A 48 10.16 6.04 -9.85
C ALA A 48 8.78 6.67 -9.64
N VAL A 49 7.84 5.87 -9.13
CA VAL A 49 6.50 6.30 -8.73
C VAL A 49 6.38 6.19 -7.21
N ARG A 50 5.84 7.24 -6.59
CA ARG A 50 5.66 7.32 -5.14
C ARG A 50 4.18 7.23 -4.79
N TYR A 51 3.88 6.47 -3.77
CA TYR A 51 2.54 6.33 -3.20
C TYR A 51 2.57 6.68 -1.72
N GLN A 52 1.59 7.49 -1.31
CA GLN A 52 1.29 7.73 0.10
C GLN A 52 0.09 6.87 0.52
N PRO A 53 0.32 5.70 1.14
CA PRO A 53 -0.75 4.85 1.62
C PRO A 53 -1.55 5.51 2.74
N LYS A 54 -2.86 5.24 2.78
CA LYS A 54 -3.78 5.75 3.81
C LYS A 54 -4.73 4.65 4.25
N LEU A 55 -4.99 4.57 5.55
CA LEU A 55 -6.06 3.74 6.08
C LEU A 55 -7.39 4.46 5.89
N VAL A 56 -8.35 3.79 5.25
CA VAL A 56 -9.71 4.28 5.06
C VAL A 56 -10.67 3.30 5.74
N ARG A 57 -11.63 3.82 6.50
CA ARG A 57 -12.71 2.99 7.02
C ARG A 57 -13.61 2.56 5.87
N VAL A 58 -13.93 1.29 5.80
CA VAL A 58 -14.94 0.77 4.88
C VAL A 58 -16.26 0.75 5.65
N ALA A 59 -17.23 1.56 5.23
CA ALA A 59 -18.58 1.50 5.80
C ALA A 59 -19.23 0.17 5.38
N GLY A 60 -19.64 -0.64 6.35
CA GLY A 60 -20.18 -1.99 6.14
C GLY A 60 -19.48 -3.11 6.93
N SER A 61 -18.48 -2.78 7.74
CA SER A 61 -17.87 -3.68 8.71
C SER A 61 -18.11 -3.20 10.15
N ASP A 62 -19.37 -2.88 10.45
CA ASP A 62 -19.85 -2.97 11.82
C ASP A 62 -20.27 -4.43 12.05
N ALA A 63 -19.70 -5.03 13.10
CA ALA A 63 -20.13 -6.31 13.64
C ALA A 63 -21.29 -6.08 14.62
#